data_AF-A0A8T7GMB5-F1
#
_entry.id   AF-A0A8T7GMB5-F1
#
_cell.length_a   1.000
_cell.length_b   1.000
_cell.length_c   1.000
_cell.angle_alpha   90.00
_cell.angle_beta   90.00
_cell.angle_gamma   90.00
#
_symmetry.space_group_name_H-M   'P 1'
#
loop_
_entity.id
_entity.type
_entity.pdbx_description
1 polymer ?
#
loop_
_entity_poly.entity_id
_entity_poly.type
_entity_poly.pdbx_seq_one_letter_code
_entity_poly.pdbx_strand_id
1 'polypeptide(L)'
;MDDILANWKLINRMLPRTKLFVGERLHTMTEIQQISTYPDKRIKPVISLLLSLGIRIWEVEYLKWKHIIHLENDCAKIIVYAGQEEQYHSFVTPECFNYL
;
A
#
# COMPACT_ATOMS: atom_id res chain seq x y z
N MET A 1 32.78 -36.87 12.77
CA MET A 1 31.59 -36.06 12.50
C MET A 1 32.03 -35.10 11.42
N ASP A 2 31.59 -35.33 10.19
CA ASP A 2 31.96 -34.47 9.07
C ASP A 2 31.22 -33.14 9.22
N ASP A 3 31.97 -32.08 9.52
CA ASP A 3 31.48 -30.71 9.45
C ASP A 3 31.24 -30.37 7.98
N ILE A 4 30.04 -30.67 7.49
CA ILE A 4 29.58 -30.24 6.18
C ILE A 4 29.69 -28.71 6.17
N LEU A 5 30.57 -28.19 5.33
CA LEU A 5 30.81 -26.76 5.17
C LEU A 5 29.55 -26.14 4.54
N ALA A 6 28.60 -25.77 5.40
CA ALA A 6 27.29 -25.30 5.00
C ALA A 6 27.44 -24.01 4.20
N ASN A 7 26.91 -24.00 2.98
CA ASN A 7 26.91 -22.81 2.13
C ASN A 7 25.84 -21.84 2.65
N TRP A 8 26.23 -21.03 3.63
CA TRP A 8 25.37 -20.01 4.26
C TRP A 8 24.72 -19.06 3.27
N LYS A 9 25.33 -18.83 2.09
CA LYS A 9 24.74 -18.00 1.03
C LYS A 9 23.49 -18.64 0.43
N LEU A 10 23.48 -19.97 0.24
CA LEU A 10 22.30 -20.69 -0.24
C LEU A 10 21.21 -20.74 0.83
N ILE A 11 21.58 -21.01 2.08
CA ILE A 11 20.66 -21.06 3.22
C ILE A 11 19.97 -19.71 3.41
N ASN A 12 20.73 -18.61 3.44
CA ASN A 12 20.18 -17.26 3.60
C ASN A 12 19.24 -16.85 2.46
N ARG A 13 19.43 -17.37 1.24
CA ARG A 13 18.52 -17.12 0.11
C ARG A 13 17.19 -17.84 0.24
N MET A 14 17.16 -18.95 0.99
CA MET A 14 15.94 -19.74 1.23
C MET A 14 15.15 -19.25 2.44
N LEU A 15 15.75 -18.41 3.29
CA LEU A 15 15.05 -17.81 4.41
C LEU A 15 13.95 -16.85 3.92
N PRO A 16 12.76 -16.85 4.54
CA PRO A 16 11.74 -15.87 4.23
C PRO A 16 12.26 -14.46 4.54
N ARG A 17 11.80 -13.47 3.77
CA ARG A 17 12.16 -12.06 4.04
C ARG A 17 11.74 -11.71 5.46
N THR A 18 12.69 -11.22 6.25
CA THR A 18 12.43 -10.72 7.60
C THR A 18 11.42 -9.58 7.52
N LYS A 19 10.24 -9.76 8.11
CA LYS A 19 9.27 -8.68 8.29
C LYS A 19 9.75 -7.80 9.42
N LEU A 20 10.26 -6.62 9.10
CA LEU A 20 10.58 -5.60 10.09
C LEU A 20 9.25 -4.99 10.54
N PHE A 21 8.86 -5.23 11.79
CA PHE A 21 7.76 -4.52 12.42
C PHE A 21 8.33 -3.23 13.00
N VAL A 22 8.02 -2.09 12.37
CA VAL A 22 8.26 -0.79 12.97
C VAL A 22 7.10 -0.52 13.93
N GLY A 23 7.39 -0.35 15.22
CA GLY A 23 6.39 -0.10 16.26
C GLY A 23 5.83 1.32 16.23
N GLU A 24 5.46 1.84 15.06
CA GLU A 24 4.89 3.18 14.95
C GLU A 24 3.47 3.24 15.50
N ARG A 25 3.13 4.39 16.07
CA ARG A 25 1.78 4.67 16.57
C ARG A 25 0.82 4.88 15.40
N LEU A 26 -0.39 4.35 15.52
CA LEU A 26 -1.48 4.68 14.59
C LEU A 26 -1.84 6.17 14.69
N HIS A 27 -2.16 6.78 13.54
CA HIS A 27 -2.63 8.17 13.49
C HIS A 27 -3.99 8.33 14.16
N THR A 28 -4.20 9.45 14.85
CA THR A 28 -5.52 9.80 15.41
C THR A 28 -6.41 10.44 14.36
N MET A 29 -7.73 10.39 14.59
CA MET A 29 -8.71 11.04 13.71
C MET A 29 -8.45 12.54 13.56
N THR A 30 -7.97 13.20 14.62
CA THR A 30 -7.59 14.62 14.60
C THR A 30 -6.41 14.89 13.66
N GLU A 31 -5.39 14.05 13.66
CA GLU A 31 -4.24 14.18 12.76
C GLU A 31 -4.69 13.97 11.31
N ILE A 32 -5.51 12.95 11.03
CA ILE A 32 -6.05 12.70 9.70
C ILE A 32 -6.86 13.92 9.20
N GLN A 33 -7.69 14.51 10.06
CA GLN A 33 -8.44 15.71 9.73
C GLN A 33 -7.52 16.90 9.40
N GLN A 34 -6.46 17.11 10.18
CA GLN A 34 -5.49 18.19 9.92
C GLN A 34 -4.84 18.05 8.54
N ILE A 35 -4.43 16.83 8.16
CA ILE A 35 -3.81 16.59 6.86
C ILE A 35 -4.86 16.71 5.72
N SER A 36 -6.10 16.28 5.96
CA SER A 36 -7.20 16.45 4.98
C SER A 36 -7.54 17.92 4.73
N THR A 37 -7.39 18.79 5.73
CA THR A 37 -7.58 20.24 5.59
C THR A 37 -6.38 20.99 5.02
N TYR A 38 -5.29 20.29 4.71
CA TYR A 38 -4.09 20.91 4.15
C TYR A 38 -4.43 21.58 2.81
N PRO A 39 -3.92 22.80 2.54
CA PRO A 39 -4.34 23.61 1.38
C PRO A 39 -4.00 22.98 0.01
N ASP A 40 -3.02 22.07 -0.04
CA ASP A 40 -2.66 21.38 -1.27
C ASP A 40 -3.72 20.34 -1.66
N LYS A 41 -4.42 20.61 -2.76
CA LYS A 41 -5.44 19.73 -3.35
C LYS A 41 -4.95 18.33 -3.71
N ARG A 42 -3.63 18.13 -3.91
CA ARG A 42 -3.05 16.83 -4.27
C ARG A 42 -3.01 15.86 -3.09
N ILE A 43 -3.02 16.38 -1.87
CA ILE A 43 -2.89 15.59 -0.66
C ILE A 43 -4.20 14.83 -0.36
N LYS A 44 -5.35 15.45 -0.62
CA LYS A 44 -6.67 14.84 -0.38
C LYS A 44 -6.88 13.51 -1.12
N PRO A 45 -6.63 13.40 -2.45
CA PRO A 45 -6.68 12.12 -3.16
C PRO A 45 -5.77 11.06 -2.55
N VAL A 46 -4.54 11.43 -2.17
CA VAL A 46 -3.55 10.50 -1.60
C VAL A 46 -4.03 9.93 -0.27
N ILE A 47 -4.51 10.78 0.64
CA ILE A 47 -5.04 10.34 1.94
C ILE A 47 -6.29 9.47 1.75
N SER A 48 -7.19 9.90 0.86
CA SER A 48 -8.41 9.14 0.57
C SER A 48 -8.09 7.74 0.06
N LEU A 49 -7.08 7.60 -0.81
CA LEU A 49 -6.59 6.31 -1.29
C LEU A 49 -5.98 5.47 -0.17
N LEU A 50 -5.16 6.06 0.70
CA LEU A 50 -4.55 5.36 1.83
C LEU A 50 -5.62 4.79 2.78
N LEU A 51 -6.61 5.61 3.13
CA LEU A 51 -7.69 5.22 4.03
C LEU A 51 -8.63 4.21 3.39
N SER A 52 -8.95 4.38 2.11
CA SER A 52 -9.86 3.49 1.39
C SER A 52 -9.24 2.14 1.07
N LEU A 53 -7.95 2.09 0.71
CA LEU A 53 -7.30 0.86 0.24
C LEU A 53 -6.53 0.13 1.35
N GLY A 54 -6.23 0.82 2.46
CA GLY A 54 -5.41 0.28 3.55
C GLY A 54 -3.95 0.01 3.14
N ILE A 55 -3.40 0.84 2.24
CA ILE A 55 -2.05 0.67 1.68
C ILE A 55 -1.01 1.50 2.44
N ARG A 56 0.27 1.17 2.26
CA ARG A 56 1.38 1.98 2.78
C ARG A 56 1.61 3.18 1.86
N ILE A 57 2.09 4.30 2.41
CA ILE A 57 2.36 5.53 1.65
C ILE A 57 3.22 5.30 0.40
N TRP A 58 4.23 4.44 0.53
CA TRP A 58 5.15 4.11 -0.57
C TRP A 58 4.45 3.43 -1.75
N GLU A 59 3.33 2.71 -1.52
CA GLU A 59 2.62 2.05 -2.61
C GLU A 59 1.87 3.05 -3.51
N VAL A 60 1.50 4.22 -2.96
CA VAL A 60 0.89 5.29 -3.76
C VAL A 60 1.85 5.77 -4.86
N GLU A 61 3.16 5.77 -4.60
CA GLU A 61 4.18 6.16 -5.58
C GLU A 61 4.31 5.17 -6.75
N TYR A 62 3.99 3.90 -6.52
CA TYR A 62 4.03 2.86 -7.54
C TYR A 62 2.71 2.69 -8.30
N LEU A 63 1.64 3.33 -7.83
CA LEU A 63 0.35 3.31 -8.48
C LEU A 63 0.43 3.99 -9.85
N LYS A 64 -0.16 3.36 -10.87
CA LYS A 64 -0.23 3.88 -12.24
C LYS A 64 -1.69 3.92 -12.66
N TRP A 65 -2.03 4.84 -13.56
CA TRP A 65 -3.40 4.95 -14.09
C TRP A 65 -3.95 3.62 -14.63
N LYS A 66 -3.10 2.80 -15.28
CA LYS A 66 -3.49 1.47 -15.77
C LYS A 66 -3.88 0.47 -14.68
N HIS A 67 -3.56 0.73 -13.41
CA HIS A 67 -3.94 -0.11 -12.27
C HIS A 67 -5.32 0.26 -11.72
N ILE A 68 -5.90 1.38 -12.15
CA ILE A 68 -7.23 1.84 -11.75
C ILE A 68 -8.22 1.41 -12.83
N ILE A 69 -9.18 0.57 -12.44
CA ILE A 69 -10.19 0.01 -13.32
C ILE A 69 -11.54 0.56 -12.85
N HIS A 70 -12.09 1.48 -13.64
CA HIS A 70 -13.43 2.01 -13.38
C HIS A 70 -14.47 0.93 -13.61
N LEU A 71 -15.44 0.86 -12.70
CA LEU A 71 -16.58 -0.02 -12.74
C LEU A 71 -17.87 0.81 -12.84
N GLU A 72 -19.01 0.14 -12.92
CA GLU A 72 -20.33 0.78 -12.86
C GLU A 72 -20.62 1.32 -11.44
N ASN A 73 -21.54 2.28 -11.33
CA ASN A 73 -22.04 2.87 -10.08
C ASN A 73 -20.98 3.56 -9.20
N ASP A 74 -20.18 4.46 -9.79
CA ASP A 74 -19.18 5.28 -9.07
C ASP A 74 -18.22 4.45 -8.20
N CYS A 75 -17.80 3.30 -8.75
CA CYS A 75 -16.88 2.39 -8.11
C CYS A 75 -15.62 2.19 -8.97
N ALA A 76 -14.47 2.00 -8.34
CA ALA A 76 -13.25 1.60 -9.00
C ALA A 76 -12.58 0.43 -8.27
N LYS A 77 -12.00 -0.46 -9.05
CA LYS A 77 -11.11 -1.52 -8.58
C LYS A 77 -9.67 -1.11 -8.84
N ILE A 78 -8.82 -1.23 -7.83
CA ILE A 78 -7.41 -0.90 -7.91
C ILE A 78 -6.56 -2.17 -7.76
N ILE A 79 -5.55 -2.31 -8.61
CA ILE A 79 -4.50 -3.33 -8.48
C ILE A 79 -3.39 -2.76 -7.59
N VAL A 80 -3.29 -3.25 -6.37
CA VAL A 80 -2.29 -2.84 -5.38
C VAL A 80 -1.09 -3.78 -5.46
N TYR A 81 0.12 -3.26 -5.26
CA TYR A 81 1.39 -4.00 -5.35
C TYR A 81 1.57 -4.70 -6.70
N ALA A 82 1.21 -4.00 -7.78
CA ALA A 82 1.18 -4.55 -9.14
C ALA A 82 2.55 -5.11 -9.56
N GLY A 83 2.60 -6.40 -9.90
CA GLY A 83 3.82 -7.12 -10.28
C GLY A 83 4.70 -7.58 -9.11
N GLN A 84 4.23 -7.46 -7.86
CA GLN A 84 4.89 -8.00 -6.68
C GLN A 84 4.18 -9.26 -6.16
N GLU A 85 4.85 -10.03 -5.29
CA GLU A 85 4.26 -11.21 -4.64
C GLU A 85 3.04 -10.87 -3.77
N GLU A 86 3.01 -9.65 -3.22
CA GLU A 86 1.94 -9.16 -2.34
C GLU A 86 0.76 -8.53 -3.12
N GLN A 87 0.69 -8.72 -4.46
CA GLN A 87 -0.35 -8.11 -5.30
C GLN A 87 -1.75 -8.54 -4.87
N TYR A 88 -2.67 -7.56 -4.75
CA TYR A 88 -4.09 -7.82 -4.54
C TYR A 88 -5.00 -6.80 -5.25
N HIS A 89 -6.28 -7.14 -5.33
CA HIS A 89 -7.32 -6.22 -5.78
C HIS A 89 -8.04 -5.63 -4.59
N SER A 90 -8.25 -4.32 -4.62
CA SER A 90 -9.06 -3.61 -3.64
C SER A 90 -10.06 -2.70 -4.34
N PHE A 91 -11.12 -2.35 -3.62
CA PHE A 91 -12.17 -1.46 -4.11
C PHE A 91 -12.10 -0.14 -3.35
N VAL A 92 -12.46 0.95 -4.02
CA VAL A 92 -12.48 2.27 -3.40
C VAL A 92 -13.83 2.59 -2.76
N THR A 93 -13.81 3.37 -1.69
CA THR A 93 -15.03 3.95 -1.13
C THR A 93 -15.58 5.03 -2.07
N PRO A 94 -16.89 5.34 -2.01
CA PRO A 94 -17.49 6.38 -2.85
C PRO A 94 -16.85 7.77 -2.67
N GLU A 95 -16.42 8.11 -1.47
CA GLU A 95 -15.73 9.37 -1.20
C GLU A 95 -14.40 9.47 -1.93
N CYS A 96 -13.68 8.34 -2.01
CA CYS A 96 -12.41 8.23 -2.70
C CYS A 96 -12.58 8.25 -4.22
N PHE A 97 -13.68 7.69 -4.74
CA PHE A 97 -13.96 7.68 -6.17
C PHE A 97 -14.05 9.09 -6.76
N ASN A 98 -14.57 10.07 -6.01
CA ASN A 98 -14.64 11.47 -6.44
C ASN A 98 -13.27 12.12 -6.75
N TYR A 99 -12.16 11.48 -6.35
CA TYR A 99 -10.80 11.95 -6.58
C TYR A 99 -10.04 11.17 -7.67
N LEU A 100 -10.65 10.14 -8.24
CA LEU A 100 -10.07 9.28 -9.29
C LEU A 100 -10.54 9.71 -10.68
#